data_AF-A0A8T2NZ88-F1
#
_entry.id   AF-A0A8T2NZ88-F1
#
_cell.length_a   1.000
_cell.length_b   1.000
_cell.length_c   1.000
_cell.angle_alpha   90.00
_cell.angle_beta   90.00
_cell.angle_gamma   90.00
#
_symmetry.space_group_name_H-M   'P 1'
#
loop_
_entity.id
_entity.type
_entity.pdbx_description
1 polymer ?
#
loop_
_entity_poly.entity_id
_entity_poly.type
_entity_poly.pdbx_seq_one_letter_code
_entity_poly.pdbx_strand_id
1 'polypeptide(L)'
;MEKLVEVTQEYPGEVEHVFSPACVLLWRCAGCCGDESMECHPTHTRNLTAQLLKIKPGAEENEYVVMTFVEHQTCECSRHRPRQRGRKRKERQRVKDCDTCLPPRR
;
A
#
# COMPACT_ATOMS: atom_id res chain seq x y z
N MET A 1 1.98 -4.11 -8.27
CA MET A 1 0.71 -4.68 -8.75
C MET A 1 -0.41 -3.66 -8.60
N GLU A 2 -1.37 -3.66 -9.52
CA GLU A 2 -2.59 -2.86 -9.40
C GLU A 2 -3.48 -3.45 -8.31
N LYS A 3 -3.95 -2.61 -7.40
CA LYS A 3 -4.83 -3.00 -6.30
C LYS A 3 -5.89 -1.94 -6.09
N LEU A 4 -7.14 -2.37 -5.91
CA LEU A 4 -8.20 -1.51 -5.41
C LEU A 4 -7.98 -1.27 -3.92
N VAL A 5 -7.82 -0.01 -3.55
CA VAL A 5 -7.62 0.41 -2.15
C VAL A 5 -8.82 1.26 -1.75
N GLU A 6 -9.43 0.90 -0.62
CA GLU A 6 -10.57 1.63 -0.06
C GLU A 6 -10.13 3.03 0.39
N VAL A 7 -10.94 4.04 0.06
CA VAL A 7 -10.66 5.43 0.40
C VAL A 7 -10.58 5.61 1.93
N THR A 8 -11.46 4.94 2.67
CA THR A 8 -11.50 4.96 4.15
C THR A 8 -10.28 4.29 4.79
N GLN A 9 -9.63 3.33 4.11
CA GLN A 9 -8.39 2.72 4.60
C GLN A 9 -7.22 3.73 4.56
N GLU A 10 -7.16 4.55 3.51
CA GLU A 10 -6.11 5.56 3.34
C GLU A 10 -6.42 6.84 4.14
N TYR A 11 -7.71 7.12 4.37
CA TYR A 11 -8.21 8.28 5.09
C TYR A 11 -9.15 7.87 6.23
N PRO A 12 -8.63 7.25 7.31
CA PRO A 12 -9.45 6.75 8.43
C PRO A 12 -10.16 7.86 9.22
N GLY A 13 -9.78 9.13 9.05
CA GLY A 13 -10.47 10.28 9.65
C GLY A 13 -11.78 10.67 8.97
N GLU A 14 -12.07 10.14 7.78
CA GLU A 14 -13.23 10.53 6.96
C GLU A 14 -14.41 9.53 7.07
N VAL A 15 -14.46 8.72 8.13
CA VAL A 15 -15.44 7.62 8.31
C VAL A 15 -16.91 8.05 8.37
N GLU A 16 -17.19 9.34 8.57
CA GLU A 16 -18.55 9.90 8.56
C GLU A 16 -19.14 10.08 7.15
N HIS A 17 -18.33 9.85 6.11
CA HIS A 17 -18.69 10.11 4.72
C HIS A 17 -18.62 8.87 3.84
N VAL A 18 -19.46 8.85 2.80
CA VAL A 18 -19.37 7.86 1.73
C VAL A 18 -18.69 8.50 0.52
N PHE A 19 -17.75 7.78 -0.09
CA PHE A 19 -17.06 8.24 -1.30
C PHE A 19 -17.53 7.43 -2.52
N SER A 20 -17.69 8.11 -3.65
CA SER A 20 -17.95 7.49 -4.94
C SER A 20 -16.91 7.92 -5.98
N PRO A 21 -16.10 7.00 -6.53
CA PRO A 21 -15.98 5.59 -6.12
C PRO A 21 -15.45 5.41 -4.68
N ALA A 22 -15.81 4.29 -4.04
CA ALA A 22 -15.36 3.98 -2.67
C ALA A 22 -13.92 3.41 -2.62
N CYS A 23 -13.42 2.93 -3.76
CA CYS A 23 -12.07 2.41 -3.93
C CYS A 23 -11.38 3.11 -5.11
N VAL A 24 -10.07 3.29 -5.00
CA VAL A 24 -9.21 3.78 -6.08
C VAL A 24 -8.22 2.69 -6.51
N LEU A 25 -7.96 2.61 -7.81
CA LEU A 25 -6.97 1.68 -8.36
C LEU A 25 -5.57 2.29 -8.19
N LEU A 26 -4.72 1.65 -7.39
CA LEU A 26 -3.37 2.14 -7.08
C LEU A 26 -2.32 1.06 -7.34
N TRP A 27 -1.13 1.49 -7.75
CA TRP A 27 0.04 0.63 -7.78
C TRP A 27 0.61 0.41 -6.36
N ARG A 28 0.64 -0.84 -5.91
CA ARG A 28 1.23 -1.26 -4.62
C ARG A 28 2.30 -2.33 -4.82
N CYS A 29 3.30 -2.34 -3.95
CA CYS A 29 4.28 -3.43 -3.89
C CYS A 29 3.56 -4.71 -3.47
N ALA A 30 3.89 -5.82 -4.12
CA ALA A 30 3.31 -7.12 -3.85
C ALA A 30 4.32 -8.22 -4.17
N GLY A 31 4.07 -9.40 -3.61
CA GLY A 31 4.96 -10.55 -3.72
C GLY A 31 5.68 -10.85 -2.42
N CYS A 32 6.63 -11.76 -2.50
CA CYS A 32 7.33 -12.33 -1.37
C CYS A 32 8.84 -12.21 -1.55
N CYS A 33 9.55 -12.33 -0.44
CA CYS A 33 11.00 -12.34 -0.42
C CYS A 33 11.47 -13.74 -0.05
N GLY A 34 12.61 -14.18 -0.61
CA GLY A 34 13.19 -15.50 -0.35
C GLY A 34 13.66 -15.79 1.07
N ASP A 35 13.40 -14.88 2.00
CA ASP A 35 13.70 -15.03 3.42
C ASP A 35 12.49 -14.51 4.19
N GLU A 36 11.94 -15.34 5.08
CA GLU A 36 10.79 -15.01 5.93
C GLU A 36 11.06 -13.82 6.86
N SER A 37 12.33 -13.45 7.08
CA SER A 37 12.73 -12.24 7.83
C SER A 37 12.78 -10.97 6.97
N MET A 38 12.42 -11.05 5.69
CA MET A 38 12.36 -9.93 4.75
C MET A 38 10.94 -9.72 4.24
N GLU A 39 10.60 -8.45 4.02
CA GLU A 39 9.31 -8.03 3.49
C GLU A 39 9.52 -7.11 2.28
N CYS A 40 8.56 -7.13 1.34
CA CYS A 40 8.59 -6.33 0.12
C CYS A 40 8.04 -4.93 0.41
N HIS A 41 8.92 -3.92 0.39
CA HIS A 41 8.57 -2.54 0.73
C HIS A 41 8.83 -1.59 -0.44
N PRO A 42 8.06 -0.48 -0.55
CA PRO A 42 8.35 0.55 -1.54
C PRO A 42 9.66 1.27 -1.22
N THR A 43 10.48 1.51 -2.24
CA THR A 43 11.67 2.37 -2.14
C THR A 43 11.45 3.75 -2.76
N HIS A 44 10.51 3.84 -3.70
CA HIS A 44 10.08 5.11 -4.28
C HIS A 44 8.56 5.12 -4.47
N THR A 45 7.97 6.29 -4.25
CA THR A 45 6.52 6.50 -4.30
C THR A 45 6.18 7.79 -5.02
N ARG A 46 5.00 7.83 -5.63
CA ARG A 46 4.41 9.05 -6.20
C ARG A 46 3.01 9.28 -5.65
N ASN A 47 2.57 10.53 -5.76
CA ASN A 47 1.21 10.92 -5.44
C ASN A 47 0.33 10.82 -6.69
N LEU A 48 -0.83 10.19 -6.56
CA LEU A 48 -1.90 10.17 -7.54
C LEU A 48 -3.08 10.98 -7.00
N THR A 49 -3.48 12.04 -7.70
CA THR A 49 -4.67 12.80 -7.35
C THR A 49 -5.88 12.25 -8.09
N ALA A 50 -6.96 11.97 -7.35
CA ALA A 50 -8.23 11.53 -7.92
C ALA A 50 -9.37 12.42 -7.42
N GLN A 51 -10.33 12.69 -8.29
CA GLN A 51 -11.55 13.40 -7.93
C GLN A 51 -12.62 12.38 -7.54
N LEU A 52 -13.17 12.53 -6.34
CA LEU A 52 -14.20 11.65 -5.78
C LEU A 52 -15.43 12.48 -5.39
N LEU A 53 -16.60 11.87 -5.49
CA LEU A 53 -17.82 12.45 -4.93
C LEU A 53 -17.91 12.09 -3.44
N LYS A 54 -17.91 13.09 -2.57
CA LYS A 54 -18.09 12.96 -1.13
C LYS A 54 -19.57 13.16 -0.80
N ILE A 55 -20.17 12.12 -0.25
CA ILE A 55 -21.59 12.04 0.09
C ILE A 55 -21.69 12.07 1.61
N LYS A 56 -22.31 13.13 2.15
CA LYS A 56 -22.57 13.27 3.59
C LYS A 56 -24.00 12.83 3.89
N PRO A 57 -24.24 11.80 4.72
CA PRO A 57 -25.58 11.39 5.07
C PRO A 57 -26.38 12.55 5.70
N GLY A 58 -27.53 12.89 5.12
CA GLY A 58 -28.40 13.96 5.61
C GLY A 58 -28.02 15.38 5.17
N ALA A 59 -27.00 15.55 4.32
CA ALA A 59 -26.76 16.82 3.64
C ALA A 59 -27.63 16.95 2.39
N GLU A 60 -28.05 18.18 2.10
CA GLU A 60 -28.84 18.52 0.90
C GLU A 60 -28.01 18.38 -0.40
N GLU A 61 -26.68 18.50 -0.31
CA GLU A 61 -25.78 18.49 -1.47
C GLU A 61 -24.52 17.62 -1.23
N ASN A 62 -24.09 16.93 -2.29
CA ASN A 62 -22.84 16.18 -2.34
C ASN A 62 -21.75 17.02 -3.01
N GLU A 63 -20.50 16.90 -2.56
CA GLU A 63 -19.38 17.71 -3.06
C GLU A 63 -18.34 16.86 -3.78
N TYR A 64 -17.76 17.37 -4.88
CA TYR A 64 -16.59 16.76 -5.48
C TYR A 64 -15.32 17.22 -4.77
N VAL A 65 -14.54 16.27 -4.28
CA VAL A 65 -13.27 16.52 -3.57
C VAL A 65 -12.10 15.93 -4.34
N VAL A 66 -10.99 16.63 -4.35
CA VAL A 66 -9.71 16.10 -4.87
C VAL A 66 -8.96 15.49 -3.71
N MET A 67 -8.71 14.19 -3.79
CA MET A 67 -7.94 13.44 -2.80
C MET A 67 -6.64 12.94 -3.41
N THR A 68 -5.61 12.76 -2.57
CA THR A 68 -4.27 12.36 -3.01
C THR A 68 -3.91 10.99 -2.45
N PHE A 69 -3.51 10.06 -3.28
CA PHE A 69 -3.18 8.69 -2.89
C PHE A 69 -1.72 8.39 -3.15
N VAL A 70 -1.14 7.48 -2.37
CA VAL A 70 0.25 7.06 -2.58
C VAL A 70 0.29 5.81 -3.46
N GLU A 71 1.03 5.93 -4.56
CA GLU A 71 1.40 4.82 -5.43
C GLU A 71 2.86 4.46 -5.25
N HIS A 72 3.14 3.17 -5.22
CA HIS A 72 4.50 2.65 -5.19
C HIS A 72 5.04 2.65 -6.63
N GLN A 73 6.31 3.01 -6.81
CA GLN A 73 6.98 3.01 -8.13
C GLN A 73 8.05 1.92 -8.22
N THR A 74 8.81 1.73 -7.14
CA THR A 74 9.85 0.70 -7.04
C THR A 74 9.73 -0.02 -5.70
N CYS A 75 10.10 -1.29 -5.68
CA CYS A 75 9.94 -2.18 -4.53
C CYS A 75 11.21 -3.00 -4.30
N GLU A 76 11.60 -3.18 -3.04
CA GLU A 76 12.75 -4.00 -2.67
C GLU A 76 12.45 -4.84 -1.43
N CYS A 77 13.10 -6.00 -1.33
CA CYS A 77 13.10 -6.84 -0.14
C CYS A 77 14.02 -6.23 0.92
N SER A 78 13.46 -5.83 2.06
CA SER A 78 14.24 -5.33 3.19
C SER A 78 13.85 -6.05 4.48
N ARG A 79 14.82 -6.17 5.40
CA ARG A 79 14.54 -6.73 6.72
C ARG A 79 13.76 -5.71 7.52
N HIS A 80 12.64 -6.12 8.11
CA HIS A 80 11.99 -5.37 9.17
C HIS A 80 13.07 -5.10 10.24
N ARG A 81 13.46 -3.85 10.50
CA ARG A 81 14.42 -3.53 11.55
C ARG A 81 13.66 -3.44 12.88
N PRO A 82 13.63 -4.47 13.74
CA PRO A 82 13.37 -4.20 15.14
C PRO A 82 14.53 -3.32 15.63
N ARG A 83 14.20 -2.18 16.25
CA ARG A 83 15.19 -1.43 17.02
C ARG A 83 15.79 -2.39 18.08
N GLN A 84 17.07 -2.70 17.88
CA GLN A 84 18.07 -3.24 18.82
C GLN A 84 18.38 -4.76 18.85
N ARG A 85 19.71 -4.98 18.73
CA ARG A 85 20.60 -5.95 19.40
C ARG A 85 20.46 -7.45 19.12
N GLY A 86 21.54 -8.00 18.56
CA GLY A 86 21.95 -9.39 18.75
C GLY A 86 22.19 -10.16 17.46
N ARG A 87 23.42 -10.10 16.92
CA ARG A 87 23.88 -11.03 15.88
C ARG A 87 23.91 -12.45 16.45
N LYS A 88 22.92 -13.28 16.12
CA LYS A 88 23.10 -14.75 16.07
C LYS A 88 22.76 -15.22 14.65
N ARG A 89 23.81 -15.63 13.93
CA ARG A 89 23.75 -16.24 12.60
C ARG A 89 23.14 -17.63 12.78
N LYS A 90 21.83 -17.78 12.58
CA LYS A 90 21.19 -19.09 12.37
C LYS A 90 21.28 -19.44 10.89
N GLU A 91 21.75 -20.65 10.63
CA GLU A 91 21.92 -21.26 9.32
C GLU A 91 20.57 -21.36 8.61
N ARG A 92 20.52 -20.90 7.35
CA ARG A 92 19.29 -20.77 6.56
C ARG A 92 18.84 -22.13 6.05
N GLN A 93 17.68 -22.59 6.50
CA GLN A 93 16.94 -23.64 5.81
C GLN A 93 16.25 -23.00 4.60
N ARG A 94 16.77 -23.26 3.39
CA ARG A 94 16.17 -22.81 2.12
C ARG A 94 14.87 -23.57 1.89
N VAL A 95 13.74 -22.94 2.19
CA VAL A 95 12.45 -23.34 1.61
C VAL A 95 12.35 -22.65 0.24
N LYS A 96 12.18 -23.45 -0.80
CA LYS A 96 12.14 -23.04 -2.21
C LYS A 96 10.80 -22.35 -2.53
N ASP A 97 10.87 -21.43 -3.50
CA ASP A 97 9.78 -20.96 -4.38
C ASP A 97 8.98 -19.68 -4.04
N CYS A 98 9.56 -18.69 -3.33
CA CYS A 98 8.90 -17.38 -3.16
C CYS A 98 9.87 -16.18 -3.18
N ASP A 99 10.54 -15.96 -4.32
CA ASP A 99 11.65 -14.99 -4.43
C ASP A 99 11.31 -13.65 -5.11
N THR A 100 10.06 -13.42 -5.52
CA THR A 100 9.75 -12.27 -6.39
C THR A 100 8.93 -11.18 -5.69
N CYS A 101 9.63 -10.15 -5.21
CA CYS A 101 9.04 -8.84 -4.92
C CYS A 101 8.89 -8.10 -6.26
N LEU A 102 7.65 -7.95 -6.74
CA LEU A 102 7.39 -7.40 -8.06
C LEU A 102 7.23 -5.88 -7.98
N PRO A 103 8.03 -5.10 -8.75
CA PRO A 103 7.71 -3.71 -8.95
C PRO A 103 6.38 -3.59 -9.72
N PRO A 104 5.62 -2.51 -9.51
CA PRO A 104 4.47 -2.20 -10.34
C PRO A 104 4.91 -1.99 -11.80
N ARG A 105 4.34 -2.78 -12.72
CA ARG A 105 4.65 -2.71 -14.16
C ARG A 105 3.68 -1.76 -14.83
N ARG A 106 4.15 -0.61 -15.28
CA ARG A 106 3.33 0.39 -15.99
C ARG A 106 2.83 -0.11 -17.34
#